data_AF-A0A2S7L2Z2-F1
#
_entry.id   AF-A0A2S7L2Z2-F1
#
_cell.length_a   1.000
_cell.length_b   1.000
_cell.length_c   1.000
_cell.angle_alpha   90.00
_cell.angle_beta   90.00
_cell.angle_gamma   90.00
#
_symmetry.space_group_name_H-M   'P 1'
#
loop_
_entity.id
_entity.type
_entity.pdbx_description
1 polymer ?
#
loop_
_entity_poly.entity_id
_entity_poly.type
_entity_poly.pdbx_seq_one_letter_code
_entity_poly.pdbx_strand_id
1 'polypeptide(L)'
;MLNIAYNKQLLGKRSKRYKNISIAGIISISGAILNSTLINKSNAVPGVFYHGTEDKVIPYYQGAHRSCSPLDKGYFVMDGSKNIVEKLESLHKSFMFYGYKNKGHNILNLPSEDFKEAFIFIRKVIFDGSFYQMSVVK
;
A
#
# COMPACT_ATOMS: atom_id res chain seq x y z
N MET A 1 1.61 3.65 9.18
CA MET A 1 2.38 4.67 8.43
C MET A 1 1.78 4.98 7.06
N LEU A 2 1.25 3.98 6.33
CA LEU A 2 0.68 4.14 4.97
C LEU A 2 -0.43 5.19 4.85
N ASN A 3 -1.28 5.34 5.87
CA ASN A 3 -2.30 6.39 5.94
C ASN A 3 -1.73 7.83 5.85
N ILE A 4 -0.47 8.06 6.23
CA ILE A 4 0.17 9.39 6.11
C ILE A 4 0.33 9.78 4.64
N ALA A 5 0.50 8.80 3.74
CA ALA A 5 0.58 9.04 2.31
C ALA A 5 -0.82 9.21 1.69
N TYR A 6 -1.69 8.23 1.89
CA TYR A 6 -2.93 8.14 1.11
C TYR A 6 -4.18 8.68 1.81
N ASN A 7 -4.18 8.73 3.14
CA ASN A 7 -5.35 9.09 3.95
C ASN A 7 -5.05 10.22 4.92
N LYS A 8 -4.12 11.11 4.54
CA LYS A 8 -3.63 12.21 5.37
C LYS A 8 -4.74 13.10 5.95
N GLN A 9 -5.82 13.29 5.21
CA GLN A 9 -6.98 14.06 5.65
C GLN A 9 -7.68 13.48 6.90
N LEU A 10 -7.47 12.19 7.19
CA LEU A 10 -8.00 11.53 8.39
C LEU A 10 -7.09 11.71 9.61
N LEU A 11 -5.86 12.23 9.45
CA LEU A 11 -4.82 12.24 10.49
C LEU A 11 -4.68 13.58 11.24
N GLY A 12 -5.72 14.42 11.23
CA GLY A 12 -5.70 15.73 11.90
C GLY A 12 -4.70 16.73 11.31
N LYS A 13 -4.48 17.86 11.99
CA LYS A 13 -3.59 18.92 11.49
C LYS A 13 -2.13 18.48 11.56
N ARG A 14 -1.43 18.55 10.43
CA ARG A 14 0.01 18.29 10.35
C ARG A 14 0.78 19.32 11.17
N SER A 15 1.75 18.86 11.96
CA SER A 15 2.71 19.76 12.59
C SER A 15 3.39 20.66 11.55
N LYS A 16 3.58 21.94 11.89
CA LYS A 16 4.26 22.93 11.03
C LYS A 16 5.63 22.42 10.55
N ARG A 17 6.30 21.60 11.37
CA ARG A 17 7.60 20.98 11.07
C ARG A 17 7.64 20.16 9.79
N TYR A 18 6.52 19.51 9.45
CA TYR A 18 6.48 18.61 8.29
C TYR A 18 5.75 19.22 7.09
N LYS A 19 5.35 20.50 7.13
CA LYS A 19 4.52 21.11 6.08
C LYS A 19 5.12 20.93 4.68
N ASN A 20 6.45 21.02 4.56
CA ASN A 20 7.17 21.04 3.30
C ASN A 20 7.77 19.67 2.90
N ILE A 21 7.45 18.59 3.62
CA ILE A 21 7.94 17.25 3.29
C ILE A 21 6.86 16.50 2.49
N SER A 22 7.20 16.07 1.29
CA SER A 22 6.41 15.17 0.45
C SER A 22 6.97 13.75 0.49
N ILE A 23 6.10 12.77 0.27
CA ILE A 23 6.51 11.37 0.14
C ILE A 23 6.73 11.11 -1.34
N ALA A 24 7.95 10.72 -1.71
CA ALA A 24 8.32 10.46 -3.10
C ALA A 24 7.86 9.07 -3.57
N GLY A 25 7.94 8.06 -2.70
CA GLY A 25 7.57 6.68 -2.99
C GLY A 25 7.28 5.88 -1.72
N ILE A 26 6.71 4.69 -1.88
CA ILE A 26 6.31 3.81 -0.78
C ILE A 26 6.84 2.39 -1.04
N ILE A 27 7.30 1.72 0.02
CA ILE A 27 7.38 0.26 0.06
C ILE A 27 6.48 -0.20 1.20
N SER A 28 5.55 -1.11 0.91
CA SER A 28 4.56 -1.62 1.85
C SER A 28 4.54 -3.16 1.82
N ILE A 29 4.70 -3.78 2.98
CA ILE A 29 4.64 -5.24 3.17
C ILE A 29 3.45 -5.52 4.10
N SER A 30 2.47 -6.29 3.63
CA SER A 30 1.21 -6.59 4.35
C SER A 30 0.55 -5.35 4.96
N GLY A 31 0.49 -4.26 4.18
CA GLY A 31 -0.07 -2.99 4.60
C GLY A 31 -1.51 -2.77 4.14
N ALA A 32 -2.20 -1.88 4.86
CA ALA A 32 -3.53 -1.40 4.51
C ALA A 32 -3.71 0.08 4.90
N ILE A 33 -4.71 0.72 4.30
CA ILE A 33 -5.19 2.07 4.61
C ILE A 33 -6.65 2.04 5.04
N LEU A 34 -7.16 3.14 5.58
CA LEU A 34 -8.55 3.21 6.03
C LEU A 34 -9.54 3.28 4.86
N ASN A 35 -9.20 4.02 3.81
CA ASN A 35 -10.09 4.21 2.67
C ASN A 35 -9.31 4.59 1.39
N SER A 36 -9.24 3.68 0.44
CA SER A 36 -8.61 3.83 -0.88
C SER A 36 -9.30 4.84 -1.79
N THR A 37 -10.59 5.11 -1.59
CA THR A 37 -11.32 6.13 -2.38
C THR A 37 -10.76 7.54 -2.19
N LEU A 38 -10.05 7.78 -1.07
CA LEU A 38 -9.38 9.05 -0.79
C LEU A 38 -8.09 9.25 -1.59
N ILE A 39 -7.59 8.22 -2.26
CA ILE A 39 -6.48 8.35 -3.22
C ILE A 39 -7.03 9.00 -4.49
N ASN A 40 -6.40 10.07 -4.93
CA ASN A 40 -6.77 10.84 -6.11
C ASN A 40 -5.51 11.37 -6.81
N LYS A 41 -5.68 12.02 -7.96
CA LYS A 41 -4.56 12.52 -8.78
C LYS A 41 -3.60 13.44 -8.01
N SER A 42 -4.08 14.16 -6.99
CA SER A 42 -3.26 15.11 -6.20
C SER A 42 -2.42 14.46 -5.10
N ASN A 43 -2.79 13.27 -4.61
CA ASN A 43 -2.10 12.60 -3.51
C ASN A 43 -1.59 11.18 -3.86
N ALA A 44 -1.80 10.71 -5.08
CA ALA A 44 -1.29 9.43 -5.53
C ALA A 44 0.25 9.44 -5.57
N VAL A 45 0.86 8.65 -4.70
CA VAL A 45 2.30 8.39 -4.61
C VAL A 45 2.59 7.03 -5.25
N PRO A 46 3.66 6.89 -6.05
CA PRO A 46 4.04 5.57 -6.58
C PRO A 46 4.50 4.64 -5.46
N GLY A 47 4.31 3.33 -5.62
CA GLY A 47 4.64 2.41 -4.54
C GLY A 47 4.84 0.97 -4.93
N VAL A 48 5.61 0.28 -4.10
CA VAL A 48 5.83 -1.16 -4.12
C VAL A 48 5.02 -1.80 -3.01
N PHE A 49 4.31 -2.87 -3.34
CA PHE A 49 3.37 -3.53 -2.44
C PHE A 49 3.57 -5.04 -2.48
N TYR A 50 3.75 -5.64 -1.30
CA TYR A 50 3.82 -7.08 -1.09
C TYR A 50 2.68 -7.48 -0.16
N HIS A 51 1.92 -8.52 -0.47
CA HIS A 51 0.81 -8.96 0.40
C HIS A 51 0.48 -10.44 0.21
N GLY A 52 0.31 -11.18 1.30
CA GLY A 52 -0.24 -12.54 1.24
C GLY A 52 -1.74 -12.54 0.90
N THR A 53 -2.18 -13.40 0.00
CA THR A 53 -3.59 -13.45 -0.43
C THR A 53 -4.54 -13.95 0.66
N GLU A 54 -4.02 -14.61 1.69
CA GLU A 54 -4.76 -15.17 2.82
C GLU A 54 -4.37 -14.50 4.15
N ASP A 55 -3.93 -13.24 4.10
CA ASP A 55 -3.62 -12.47 5.31
C ASP A 55 -4.88 -12.22 6.14
N LYS A 56 -4.92 -12.84 7.34
CA LYS A 56 -6.02 -12.73 8.31
C LYS A 56 -5.82 -11.61 9.33
N VAL A 57 -4.65 -10.95 9.32
CA VAL A 57 -4.33 -9.88 10.27
C VAL A 57 -4.64 -8.52 9.63
N ILE A 58 -4.17 -8.33 8.40
CA ILE A 58 -4.40 -7.14 7.59
C ILE A 58 -5.04 -7.61 6.28
N PRO A 59 -6.17 -7.04 5.85
CA PRO A 59 -6.86 -7.53 4.66
C PRO A 59 -6.02 -7.32 3.41
N TYR A 60 -5.97 -8.35 2.54
CA TYR A 60 -5.39 -8.27 1.21
C TYR A 60 -6.14 -7.30 0.28
N TYR A 61 -7.47 -7.36 0.29
CA TYR A 61 -8.38 -6.56 -0.53
C TYR A 61 -9.11 -5.49 0.28
N GLN A 62 -10.25 -5.84 0.88
CA GLN A 62 -10.98 -5.04 1.85
C GLN A 62 -11.42 -5.96 2.98
N GLY A 63 -11.36 -5.50 4.21
CA GLY A 63 -11.84 -6.29 5.33
C GLY A 63 -11.69 -5.59 6.68
N ALA A 64 -12.28 -6.21 7.70
CA ALA A 64 -12.14 -5.74 9.07
C ALA A 64 -10.68 -5.90 9.53
N HIS A 65 -10.17 -4.88 10.22
CA HIS A 65 -8.89 -4.97 10.92
C HIS A 65 -8.88 -6.22 11.83
N ARG A 66 -7.89 -7.11 11.65
CA ARG A 66 -7.75 -8.39 12.38
C ARG A 66 -8.95 -9.34 12.31
N SER A 67 -9.77 -9.23 11.27
CA SER A 67 -11.00 -10.03 11.13
C SER A 67 -11.97 -9.89 12.30
N CYS A 68 -11.98 -8.74 12.98
CA CYS A 68 -12.93 -8.44 14.06
C CYS A 68 -14.38 -8.51 13.57
N SER A 69 -15.28 -8.95 14.45
CA SER A 69 -16.73 -8.84 14.26
C SER A 69 -17.16 -7.37 14.29
N PRO A 70 -18.25 -6.97 13.60
CA PRO A 70 -18.80 -5.61 13.68
C PRO A 70 -19.12 -5.12 15.10
N LEU A 71 -19.33 -6.04 16.05
CA LEU A 71 -19.62 -5.72 17.46
C LEU A 71 -18.35 -5.61 18.33
N ASP A 72 -17.19 -5.99 17.81
CA ASP A 72 -15.95 -5.98 18.59
C ASP A 72 -15.41 -4.54 18.72
N LYS A 73 -14.87 -4.22 19.90
CA LYS A 73 -14.15 -2.97 20.11
C LYS A 73 -12.94 -2.92 19.16
N GLY A 74 -12.82 -1.81 18.43
CA GLY A 74 -11.76 -1.64 17.44
C GLY A 74 -12.09 -2.23 16.06
N TYR A 75 -13.35 -2.56 15.80
CA TYR A 75 -13.83 -2.83 14.45
C TYR A 75 -13.72 -1.57 13.57
N PHE A 76 -13.02 -1.71 12.46
CA PHE A 76 -13.08 -0.80 11.33
C PHE A 76 -12.64 -1.53 10.07
N VAL A 77 -13.18 -1.12 8.93
CA VAL A 77 -12.83 -1.66 7.62
C VAL A 77 -11.59 -0.97 7.10
N MET A 78 -10.72 -1.73 6.46
CA MET A 78 -9.50 -1.25 5.82
C MET A 78 -9.40 -1.76 4.40
N ASP A 79 -8.73 -0.99 3.56
CA ASP A 79 -8.35 -1.34 2.20
C ASP A 79 -6.89 -1.76 2.14
N GLY A 80 -6.68 -3.01 1.77
CA GLY A 80 -5.38 -3.65 1.59
C GLY A 80 -4.63 -3.22 0.34
N SER A 81 -3.45 -3.80 0.18
CA SER A 81 -2.56 -3.55 -0.97
C SER A 81 -3.27 -3.70 -2.32
N LYS A 82 -4.18 -4.68 -2.48
CA LYS A 82 -4.85 -4.90 -3.77
C LYS A 82 -5.78 -3.74 -4.14
N ASN A 83 -6.58 -3.24 -3.21
CA ASN A 83 -7.41 -2.04 -3.42
C ASN A 83 -6.58 -0.79 -3.70
N ILE A 84 -5.47 -0.62 -2.97
CA ILE A 84 -4.56 0.50 -3.20
C ILE A 84 -4.00 0.46 -4.62
N VAL A 85 -3.53 -0.71 -5.06
CA VAL A 85 -2.93 -0.89 -6.38
C VAL A 85 -3.93 -0.68 -7.50
N GLU A 86 -5.15 -1.23 -7.41
CA GLU A 86 -6.22 -0.97 -8.39
C GLU A 86 -6.56 0.52 -8.47
N LYS A 87 -6.51 1.21 -7.34
CA LYS A 87 -6.71 2.65 -7.32
C LYS A 87 -5.57 3.41 -8.01
N LEU A 88 -4.31 3.04 -7.77
CA LEU A 88 -3.15 3.61 -8.47
C LEU A 88 -3.20 3.33 -9.97
N GLU A 89 -3.62 2.13 -10.36
CA GLU A 89 -3.83 1.72 -11.76
C GLU A 89 -4.83 2.65 -12.47
N SER A 90 -6.03 2.83 -11.88
CA SER A 90 -7.06 3.71 -12.43
C SER A 90 -6.65 5.18 -12.54
N LEU A 91 -5.66 5.61 -11.74
CA LEU A 91 -5.12 6.96 -11.76
C LEU A 91 -3.89 7.11 -12.67
N HIS A 92 -3.52 6.04 -13.39
CA HIS A 92 -2.31 5.96 -14.21
C HIS A 92 -1.06 6.35 -13.39
N LYS A 93 -0.97 5.83 -12.16
CA LYS A 93 0.18 6.03 -11.28
C LYS A 93 1.02 4.77 -11.20
N SER A 94 2.34 4.93 -11.18
CA SER A 94 3.26 3.80 -11.17
C SER A 94 3.18 2.98 -9.88
N PHE A 95 3.21 1.67 -10.01
CA PHE A 95 3.23 0.74 -8.88
C PHE A 95 3.91 -0.57 -9.24
N MET A 96 4.34 -1.30 -8.22
CA MET A 96 4.71 -2.71 -8.31
C MET A 96 3.94 -3.49 -7.25
N PHE A 97 3.35 -4.62 -7.63
CA PHE A 97 2.57 -5.45 -6.73
C PHE A 97 2.91 -6.93 -6.86
N TYR A 98 3.20 -7.56 -5.72
CA TYR A 98 3.28 -9.00 -5.56
C TYR A 98 2.23 -9.48 -4.54
N GLY A 99 1.26 -10.25 -5.03
CA GLY A 99 0.36 -11.06 -4.22
C GLY A 99 0.94 -12.46 -4.04
N TYR A 100 1.19 -12.90 -2.81
CA TYR A 100 1.69 -14.25 -2.53
C TYR A 100 0.53 -15.20 -2.23
N LYS A 101 0.27 -16.11 -3.16
CA LYS A 101 -0.83 -17.07 -3.10
C LYS A 101 -0.66 -18.02 -1.91
N ASN A 102 -1.75 -18.30 -1.21
CA ASN A 102 -1.79 -19.19 -0.03
C ASN A 102 -0.83 -18.75 1.11
N LYS A 103 -0.44 -17.48 1.14
CA LYS A 103 0.38 -16.91 2.22
C LYS A 103 -0.47 -15.95 3.05
N GLY A 104 -0.25 -15.99 4.37
CA GLY A 104 -0.84 -15.08 5.34
C GLY A 104 0.02 -13.85 5.62
N HIS A 105 -0.06 -13.30 6.84
CA HIS A 105 0.65 -12.08 7.24
C HIS A 105 2.18 -12.18 7.27
N ASN A 106 2.70 -13.39 7.47
CA ASN A 106 4.13 -13.63 7.70
C ASN A 106 4.92 -13.72 6.39
N ILE A 107 4.74 -12.77 5.48
CA ILE A 107 5.54 -12.63 4.25
C ILE A 107 6.85 -11.85 4.49
N LEU A 108 7.24 -11.63 5.74
CA LEU A 108 8.46 -10.88 6.09
C LEU A 108 9.74 -11.50 5.52
N ASN A 109 9.74 -12.82 5.26
CA ASN A 109 10.78 -13.51 4.50
C ASN A 109 10.48 -13.44 3.00
N LEU A 110 10.35 -12.23 2.47
CA LEU A 110 10.23 -12.03 1.02
C LEU A 110 11.44 -12.71 0.34
N PRO A 111 11.23 -13.42 -0.79
CA PRO A 111 12.35 -13.88 -1.60
C PRO A 111 13.31 -12.73 -1.89
N SER A 112 14.63 -12.94 -1.75
CA SER A 112 15.64 -11.89 -1.92
C SER A 112 15.49 -11.16 -3.27
N GLU A 113 15.15 -11.90 -4.31
CA GLU A 113 14.94 -11.35 -5.66
C GLU A 113 13.73 -10.41 -5.71
N ASP A 114 12.62 -10.77 -5.08
CA ASP A 114 11.43 -9.92 -5.05
C ASP A 114 11.68 -8.60 -4.33
N PHE A 115 12.53 -8.61 -3.30
CA PHE A 115 12.92 -7.39 -2.59
C PHE A 115 13.88 -6.51 -3.40
N LYS A 116 14.78 -7.11 -4.21
CA LYS A 116 15.66 -6.36 -5.13
C LYS A 116 14.85 -5.56 -6.16
N GLU A 117 13.73 -6.12 -6.63
CA GLU A 117 12.83 -5.42 -7.57
C GLU A 117 12.28 -4.11 -6.98
N ALA A 118 12.15 -3.98 -5.65
CA ALA A 118 11.77 -2.70 -5.04
C ALA A 118 12.80 -1.60 -5.29
N PHE A 119 14.09 -1.93 -5.24
CA PHE A 119 15.17 -0.96 -5.50
C PHE A 119 15.24 -0.59 -6.97
N ILE A 120 15.01 -1.54 -7.87
CA ILE A 120 14.90 -1.30 -9.32
C ILE A 120 13.72 -0.37 -9.59
N PHE A 121 12.56 -0.62 -8.98
CA PHE A 121 11.39 0.26 -9.07
C PHE A 121 11.72 1.67 -8.56
N ILE A 122 12.33 1.79 -7.38
CA ILE A 122 12.72 3.09 -6.81
C ILE A 122 13.61 3.84 -7.79
N ARG A 123 14.65 3.19 -8.34
CA ARG A 123 15.55 3.82 -9.30
C ARG A 123 14.79 4.33 -10.52
N LYS A 124 14.05 3.46 -11.19
CA LYS A 124 13.34 3.79 -12.44
C LYS A 124 12.26 4.86 -12.25
N VAL A 125 11.43 4.70 -11.23
CA VAL A 125 10.21 5.52 -11.08
C VAL A 125 10.49 6.80 -10.30
N ILE A 126 11.28 6.73 -9.22
CA ILE A 126 11.47 7.86 -8.32
C ILE A 126 12.62 8.75 -8.81
N PHE A 127 13.73 8.15 -9.22
CA PHE A 127 14.91 8.92 -9.63
C PHE A 127 14.91 9.22 -11.13
N ASP A 128 14.58 8.24 -11.98
CA ASP A 128 14.64 8.42 -13.44
C ASP A 128 13.29 8.89 -14.04
N GLY A 129 12.21 8.95 -13.25
CA GLY A 129 10.90 9.47 -13.68
C GLY A 129 10.15 8.58 -14.68
N SER A 130 10.54 7.31 -14.81
CA SER A 130 9.92 6.35 -15.73
C SER A 130 8.56 5.88 -15.22
N PHE A 131 7.63 5.62 -16.14
CA PHE A 131 6.36 4.97 -15.81
C PHE A 131 6.55 3.46 -15.69
N TYR A 132 6.00 2.86 -14.64
CA TYR A 132 6.02 1.41 -14.42
C TYR A 132 4.76 0.92 -13.69
N GLN A 133 4.11 -0.11 -14.22
CA GLN A 133 3.01 -0.82 -13.55
C GLN A 133 3.23 -2.33 -13.69
N MET A 134 3.15 -3.06 -12.58
CA MET A 134 3.23 -4.51 -12.57
C MET A 134 2.36 -5.06 -11.45
N SER A 135 1.56 -6.08 -11.75
CA SER A 135 0.79 -6.86 -10.78
C SER A 135 1.00 -8.35 -11.04
N VAL A 136 1.58 -9.06 -10.07
CA VAL A 136 1.82 -10.50 -10.13
C VAL A 136 1.17 -11.17 -8.91
N VAL A 137 0.46 -12.26 -9.13
CA VAL A 137 -0.01 -13.15 -8.05
C VAL A 137 0.65 -14.52 -8.25
N LYS A 138 1.44 -14.98 -7.28
CA LYS A 138 2.24 -16.20 -7.37
C LYS A 138 2.26 -17.00 -6.08
#